data_AF-E3FW46-F1
#
_entry.id   AF-E3FW46-F1
#
_cell.length_a   1.000
_cell.length_b   1.000
_cell.length_c   1.000
_cell.angle_alpha   90.00
_cell.angle_beta   90.00
_cell.angle_gamma   90.00
#
_symmetry.space_group_name_H-M   'P 1'
#
loop_
_entity.id
_entity.type
_entity.pdbx_description
1 polymer ?
#
loop_
_entity_poly.entity_id
_entity_poly.type
_entity_poly.pdbx_seq_one_letter_code
_entity_poly.pdbx_strand_id
1 'polypeptide(L)'
;MALNLKKAVGSRWVLGFLLLGAPACGTEEPQEAVAPLDPEPAAQARIPPPQPYCWNLDNTACTFVGSTLSCTDGSFTNYVCTCRLNPATHAQTWDCPEVR
;
A
#
# COMPACT_ATOMS: atom_id res chain seq x y z
N MET A 1 -17.04 41.87 2.90
CA MET A 1 -18.14 41.75 1.92
C MET A 1 -18.25 40.30 1.51
N ALA A 2 -19.42 39.69 1.73
CA ALA A 2 -19.98 38.45 1.18
C ALA A 2 -20.76 37.70 2.27
N LEU A 3 -22.01 38.13 2.47
CA LEU A 3 -23.09 37.32 3.05
C LEU A 3 -23.53 36.29 2.02
N ASN A 4 -23.80 35.05 2.44
CA ASN A 4 -24.76 34.11 1.83
C ASN A 4 -25.04 33.02 2.89
N LEU A 5 -26.12 33.01 3.68
CA LEU A 5 -27.57 33.08 3.47
C LEU A 5 -28.20 31.73 3.05
N LYS A 6 -29.04 31.21 3.98
CA LYS A 6 -30.11 30.18 3.86
C LYS A 6 -29.62 28.71 3.84
N LYS A 7 -30.28 27.77 4.52
CA LYS A 7 -31.74 27.57 4.53
C LYS A 7 -32.19 26.71 5.72
N ALA A 8 -33.27 27.14 6.38
CA ALA A 8 -34.04 26.38 7.35
C ALA A 8 -34.99 25.41 6.66
N VAL A 9 -35.09 24.19 7.18
CA VAL A 9 -36.21 23.23 7.04
C VAL A 9 -36.09 22.32 8.28
N GLY A 10 -37.05 22.09 9.16
CA GLY A 10 -38.49 22.31 9.15
C GLY A 10 -39.04 21.22 10.07
N SER A 11 -39.47 21.61 11.28
CA SER A 11 -40.10 20.72 12.26
C SER A 11 -41.32 20.03 11.65
N ARG A 12 -41.40 18.71 11.80
CA ARG A 12 -42.64 17.97 11.58
C ARG A 12 -42.89 17.03 12.74
N TRP A 13 -43.66 17.54 13.68
CA TRP A 13 -44.34 16.77 14.71
C TRP A 13 -45.33 15.83 14.03
N VAL A 14 -45.24 14.54 14.32
CA VAL A 14 -46.36 13.61 14.16
C VAL A 14 -46.58 12.95 15.51
N LEU A 15 -47.54 13.52 16.24
CA LEU A 15 -48.18 12.91 17.39
C LEU A 15 -49.16 11.85 16.88
N GLY A 16 -49.08 10.66 17.48
CA GLY A 16 -50.23 9.79 17.70
C GLY A 16 -50.52 8.77 16.60
N PHE A 17 -50.31 7.50 16.93
CA PHE A 17 -51.37 6.50 16.80
C PHE A 17 -51.12 5.37 17.79
N LEU A 18 -51.85 5.40 18.90
CA LEU A 18 -52.08 4.27 19.80
C LEU A 18 -52.97 3.27 19.08
N LEU A 19 -52.45 2.09 18.73
CA LEU A 19 -53.29 0.91 18.50
C LEU A 19 -52.61 -0.32 19.07
N LEU A 20 -53.41 -1.04 19.84
CA LEU A 20 -53.15 -2.28 20.56
C LEU A 20 -52.65 -3.40 19.64
N GLY A 21 -51.78 -4.26 20.16
CA GLY A 21 -51.48 -5.56 19.55
C GLY A 21 -50.37 -6.27 20.31
N ALA A 22 -50.73 -7.31 21.06
CA ALA A 22 -49.86 -8.10 21.91
C ALA A 22 -48.99 -9.11 21.09
N PRO A 23 -48.24 -10.02 21.74
CA PRO A 23 -46.82 -10.26 21.54
C PRO A 23 -46.51 -11.27 20.43
N ALA A 24 -45.47 -11.01 19.64
CA ALA A 24 -44.73 -12.06 18.95
C ALA A 24 -43.27 -11.95 19.40
N CYS A 25 -42.87 -12.83 20.32
CA CYS A 25 -41.48 -13.14 20.58
C CYS A 25 -40.95 -13.88 19.35
N GLY A 26 -40.62 -13.13 18.30
CA GLY A 26 -39.81 -13.60 17.19
C GLY A 26 -38.38 -13.17 17.48
N THR A 27 -37.48 -14.12 17.69
CA THR A 27 -36.05 -13.85 17.70
C THR A 27 -35.63 -13.69 16.24
N GLU A 28 -35.85 -12.49 15.70
CA GLU A 28 -35.43 -12.11 14.36
C GLU A 28 -33.95 -11.76 14.44
N GLU A 29 -33.11 -12.72 14.09
CA GLU A 29 -31.69 -12.50 13.85
C GLU A 29 -31.55 -11.35 12.84
N PRO A 30 -30.81 -10.27 13.13
CA PRO A 30 -30.62 -9.20 12.18
C PRO A 30 -29.90 -9.79 10.97
N GLN A 31 -30.62 -9.91 9.85
CA GLN A 31 -30.00 -10.15 8.55
C GLN A 31 -29.18 -8.90 8.25
N GLU A 32 -27.92 -8.96 8.65
CA GLU A 32 -26.88 -8.04 8.27
C GLU A 32 -26.91 -7.98 6.74
N ALA A 33 -27.43 -6.86 6.22
CA ALA A 33 -27.50 -6.60 4.80
C ALA A 33 -26.05 -6.62 4.28
N VAL A 34 -25.67 -7.74 3.67
CA VAL A 34 -24.37 -7.88 3.01
C VAL A 34 -24.39 -6.90 1.85
N ALA A 35 -23.76 -5.74 2.05
CA ALA A 35 -23.58 -4.76 1.00
C ALA A 35 -22.88 -5.44 -0.18
N PRO A 36 -23.29 -5.18 -1.43
CA PRO A 36 -22.57 -5.65 -2.60
C PRO A 36 -21.11 -5.21 -2.47
N LEU A 37 -20.19 -6.19 -2.39
CA LEU A 37 -18.76 -5.95 -2.54
C LEU A 37 -18.54 -5.41 -3.95
N ASP A 38 -18.53 -4.09 -4.08
CA ASP A 38 -18.01 -3.41 -5.27
C ASP A 38 -16.65 -4.04 -5.58
N PRO A 39 -16.43 -4.61 -6.79
CA PRO A 39 -15.14 -5.17 -7.12
C PRO A 39 -14.12 -4.04 -7.13
N GLU A 40 -13.31 -3.96 -6.07
CA GLU A 40 -12.17 -3.06 -5.99
C GLU A 40 -11.39 -3.21 -7.30
N PRO A 41 -11.13 -2.11 -8.04
CA PRO A 41 -10.42 -2.20 -9.30
C PRO A 41 -9.06 -2.80 -8.99
N ALA A 42 -8.84 -4.05 -9.44
CA ALA A 42 -7.62 -4.80 -9.19
C ALA A 42 -6.43 -3.87 -9.35
N ALA A 43 -5.82 -3.49 -8.21
CA ALA A 43 -4.70 -2.58 -8.18
C ALA A 43 -3.68 -3.17 -9.15
N GLN A 44 -3.49 -2.50 -10.29
CA GLN A 44 -2.64 -2.99 -11.37
C GLN A 44 -1.31 -3.37 -10.73
N ALA A 45 -1.03 -4.68 -10.66
CA ALA A 45 0.14 -5.18 -10.00
C ALA A 45 1.33 -4.53 -10.69
N ARG A 46 1.94 -3.54 -10.03
CA ARG A 46 3.13 -2.88 -10.55
C ARG A 46 4.21 -3.94 -10.48
N ILE A 47 4.46 -4.61 -11.60
CA ILE A 47 5.56 -5.55 -11.73
C ILE A 47 6.82 -4.72 -11.45
N PRO A 48 7.55 -4.98 -10.36
CA PRO A 48 8.78 -4.26 -10.10
C PRO A 48 9.74 -4.49 -11.28
N PRO A 49 10.53 -3.47 -11.68
CA PRO A 49 11.52 -3.66 -12.72
C PRO A 49 12.46 -4.82 -12.34
N PRO A 50 12.93 -5.60 -13.32
CA PRO A 50 13.84 -6.70 -13.05
C PRO A 50 15.08 -6.16 -12.33
N GLN A 51 15.41 -6.78 -11.19
CA GLN A 51 16.60 -6.44 -10.45
C GLN A 51 17.86 -6.78 -11.26
N PRO A 52 18.92 -5.97 -11.18
CA PRO A 52 20.17 -6.26 -11.87
C PRO A 52 20.85 -7.50 -11.24
N TYR A 53 21.67 -8.17 -12.04
CA TYR A 53 22.50 -9.26 -11.53
C TYR A 53 23.68 -8.76 -10.70
N CYS A 54 23.98 -9.42 -9.58
CA CYS A 54 25.04 -8.99 -8.69
C CYS A 54 26.42 -8.97 -9.37
N TRP A 55 26.76 -9.97 -10.20
CA TRP A 55 28.04 -10.03 -10.93
C TRP A 55 28.20 -8.95 -12.01
N ASN A 56 27.09 -8.33 -12.45
CA ASN A 56 27.18 -7.20 -13.39
C ASN A 56 27.54 -5.91 -12.65
N LEU A 57 27.27 -5.83 -11.35
CA LEU A 57 27.53 -4.64 -10.55
C LEU A 57 29.02 -4.45 -10.24
N ASP A 58 29.79 -5.54 -10.18
CA ASP A 58 31.24 -5.49 -9.95
C ASP A 58 31.99 -4.64 -10.99
N ASN A 59 31.44 -4.55 -12.21
CA ASN A 59 32.00 -3.76 -13.30
C ASN A 59 31.40 -2.35 -13.42
N THR A 60 30.47 -1.99 -12.53
CA THR A 60 29.81 -0.69 -12.54
C THR A 60 30.33 0.19 -11.41
N ALA A 61 30.46 1.49 -11.67
CA ALA A 61 30.78 2.46 -10.64
C ALA A 61 29.51 2.88 -9.90
N CYS A 62 29.64 3.13 -8.60
CA CYS A 62 28.57 3.69 -7.78
C CYS A 62 28.78 5.20 -7.56
N THR A 63 27.70 5.94 -7.44
CA THR A 63 27.75 7.42 -7.40
C THR A 63 28.10 7.98 -6.02
N PHE A 64 27.65 7.30 -4.95
CA PHE A 64 27.84 7.76 -3.57
C PHE A 64 28.18 6.59 -2.65
N VAL A 65 29.30 6.70 -1.93
CA VAL A 65 29.70 5.77 -0.86
C VAL A 65 28.57 5.63 0.17
N GLY A 66 28.28 4.40 0.56
CA GLY A 66 27.17 4.06 1.46
C GLY A 66 25.82 3.87 0.74
N SER A 67 25.71 4.16 -0.56
CA SER A 67 24.52 3.78 -1.33
C SER A 67 24.33 2.28 -1.34
N THR A 68 23.08 1.84 -1.26
CA THR A 68 22.72 0.42 -1.34
C THR A 68 21.93 0.14 -2.60
N LEU A 69 22.18 -1.01 -3.23
CA LEU A 69 21.43 -1.46 -4.39
C LEU A 69 21.06 -2.94 -4.22
N SER A 70 19.80 -3.28 -4.47
CA SER A 70 19.35 -4.67 -4.47
C SER A 70 19.68 -5.35 -5.79
N CYS A 71 20.17 -6.58 -5.73
CA CYS A 71 20.54 -7.39 -6.89
C CYS A 71 20.10 -8.85 -6.73
N THR A 72 20.13 -9.60 -7.82
CA THR A 72 19.78 -11.02 -7.89
C THR A 72 20.93 -11.86 -8.44
N ASP A 73 21.03 -13.12 -8.03
CA ASP A 73 21.89 -14.12 -8.72
C ASP A 73 21.13 -14.88 -9.81
N GLY A 74 19.83 -14.62 -9.96
CA GLY A 74 18.92 -15.41 -10.77
C GLY A 74 18.14 -16.45 -9.96
N SER A 75 18.68 -16.92 -8.83
CA SER A 75 18.00 -17.83 -7.91
C SER A 75 17.36 -17.10 -6.72
N PHE A 76 18.07 -16.12 -6.15
CA PHE A 76 17.67 -15.33 -4.99
C PHE A 76 17.77 -13.83 -5.27
N THR A 77 16.80 -13.06 -4.74
CA THR A 77 16.65 -11.61 -4.96
C THR A 77 16.93 -10.76 -3.71
N ASN A 78 17.41 -11.40 -2.65
CA ASN A 78 17.62 -10.78 -1.34
C ASN A 78 19.05 -10.32 -1.11
N TYR A 79 19.83 -10.09 -2.17
CA TYR A 79 21.17 -9.53 -2.05
C TYR A 79 21.13 -8.02 -2.08
N VAL A 80 21.97 -7.42 -1.24
CA VAL A 80 22.14 -5.97 -1.15
C VAL A 80 23.63 -5.68 -1.29
N CYS A 81 23.98 -5.01 -2.38
CA CYS A 81 25.32 -4.47 -2.58
C CYS A 81 25.44 -3.11 -1.91
N THR A 82 26.63 -2.80 -1.40
CA THR A 82 26.92 -1.50 -0.78
C THR A 82 28.03 -0.81 -1.55
N CYS A 83 27.87 0.46 -1.87
CA CYS A 83 28.93 1.25 -2.49
C CYS A 83 30.02 1.56 -1.46
N ARG A 84 31.26 1.18 -1.75
CA ARG A 84 32.42 1.47 -0.90
C ARG A 84 33.51 2.18 -1.69
N LEU A 85 34.34 2.94 -0.98
CA LEU A 85 35.58 3.46 -1.54
C LEU A 85 36.64 2.37 -1.48
N ASN A 86 37.15 1.95 -2.63
CA ASN A 86 38.26 1.01 -2.69
C ASN A 86 39.55 1.75 -2.30
N PRO A 87 40.25 1.34 -1.23
CA PRO A 87 41.45 2.05 -0.76
C PRO A 87 42.65 1.90 -1.71
N ALA A 88 42.67 0.86 -2.56
CA ALA A 88 43.77 0.63 -3.50
C ALA A 88 43.66 1.52 -4.74
N THR A 89 42.44 1.73 -5.25
CA THR A 89 42.19 2.48 -6.50
C THR A 89 41.63 3.87 -6.26
N HIS A 90 41.23 4.21 -5.02
CA HIS A 90 40.44 5.40 -4.67
C HIS A 90 39.15 5.56 -5.51
N ALA A 91 38.66 4.46 -6.10
CA ALA A 91 37.45 4.43 -6.90
C ALA A 91 36.25 3.98 -6.06
N GLN A 92 35.06 4.44 -6.45
CA GLN A 92 33.81 4.00 -5.85
C GLN A 92 33.33 2.73 -6.56
N THR A 93 33.29 1.61 -5.85
CA THR A 93 32.94 0.30 -6.39
C THR A 93 31.84 -0.34 -5.56
N TRP A 94 31.00 -1.16 -6.21
CA TRP A 94 30.02 -1.98 -5.50
C TRP A 94 30.72 -3.11 -4.76
N ASP A 95 30.38 -3.28 -3.49
CA ASP A 95 30.76 -4.40 -2.63
C ASP A 95 29.51 -5.26 -2.48
N CYS A 96 29.45 -6.35 -3.25
CA CYS A 96 28.35 -7.31 -3.24
C CYS A 96 28.77 -8.57 -2.47
N PRO A 97 27.89 -9.20 -1.67
CA PRO A 97 28.20 -10.48 -1.04
C PRO A 97 28.45 -11.55 -2.12
N GLU A 98 29.39 -12.47 -1.87
CA GLU A 98 29.68 -13.57 -2.80
C GLU A 98 28.42 -14.41 -3.04
N VAL A 99 27.86 -14.23 -4.24
CA VAL A 99 26.83 -15.08 -4.81
C VAL A 99 27.47 -16.40 -5.23
N ARG A 100 27.04 -17.49 -4.60
CA ARG A 100 27.57 -18.85 -4.80
C ARG A 100 26.92 -19.56 -5.98
#